data_AF-A0A661SN24-F1
#
_entry.id   AF-A0A661SN24-F1
#
_cell.length_a   1.000
_cell.length_b   1.000
_cell.length_c   1.000
_cell.angle_alpha   90.00
_cell.angle_beta   90.00
_cell.angle_gamma   90.00
#
_symmetry.space_group_name_H-M   'P 1'
#
loop_
_entity.id
_entity.type
_entity.pdbx_description
1 polymer ?
#
loop_
_entity_poly.entity_id
_entity_poly.type
_entity_poly.pdbx_seq_one_letter_code
_entity_poly.pdbx_strand_id
1 'polypeptide(L)' 'MKIARTEGFKKDFKQLPKPVQKKFGKKFNLFMKNIRHPSLRVKKMEGHKNRWEASIDMFYI' A
#
# COMPACT_ATOMS: atom_id res chain seq x y z
N MET A 1 4.64 11.84 -10.11
CA MET A 1 4.68 10.38 -10.24
C MET A 1 3.42 9.92 -10.97
N LYS A 2 3.54 9.08 -12.00
CA LYS A 2 2.38 8.45 -12.66
C LYS A 2 2.06 7.14 -11.94
N ILE A 3 0.77 6.87 -11.71
CA ILE A 3 0.31 5.69 -10.95
C ILE A 3 -0.72 4.95 -11.79
N ALA A 4 -0.47 3.66 -12.00
CA ALA A 4 -1.45 2.74 -12.55
C ALA A 4 -1.92 1.78 -11.45
N ARG A 5 -3.18 1.35 -11.54
CA ARG A 5 -3.77 0.35 -10.64
C ARG A 5 -4.32 -0.77 -11.51
N THR A 6 -3.96 -2.01 -11.19
CA THR A 6 -4.51 -3.18 -11.88
C THR A 6 -6.00 -3.34 -11.55
N GLU A 7 -6.75 -4.01 -12.41
CA GLU A 7 -8.16 -4.31 -12.14
C GLU A 7 -8.32 -5.20 -10.89
N GLY A 8 -7.39 -6.15 -10.68
CA GLY A 8 -7.34 -6.96 -9.46
C GLY A 8 -7.22 -6.09 -8.21
N PHE A 9 -6.29 -5.13 -8.20
CA PHE A 9 -6.17 -4.20 -7.08
C PHE A 9 -7.47 -3.44 -6.82
N LYS A 10 -8.15 -2.95 -7.86
CA LYS A 10 -9.41 -2.21 -7.70
C LYS A 10 -10.50 -3.08 -7.09
N LYS A 11 -10.61 -4.34 -7.53
CA LYS A 11 -11.58 -5.32 -7.02
C LYS A 11 -11.32 -5.65 -5.55
N ASP A 12 -10.07 -5.94 -5.20
CA ASP A 12 -9.69 -6.32 -3.85
C ASP A 12 -9.80 -5.14 -2.88
N PHE A 13 -9.35 -3.96 -3.32
CA PHE A 13 -9.45 -2.73 -2.52
C PHE A 13 -10.90 -2.35 -2.19
N LYS A 14 -11.84 -2.56 -3.12
CA LYS A 14 -13.27 -2.29 -2.89
C LYS A 14 -13.88 -3.20 -1.83
N GLN A 15 -13.38 -4.43 -1.69
CA GLN A 15 -13.89 -5.41 -0.72
C GLN A 15 -13.35 -5.18 0.70
N LEU A 16 -12.26 -4.42 0.86
CA LEU A 16 -11.70 -4.12 2.18
C LEU A 16 -12.67 -3.29 3.03
N PRO A 17 -12.68 -3.45 4.36
CA PRO A 17 -13.47 -2.60 5.25
C PRO A 17 -13.15 -1.10 5.06
N LYS A 18 -14.16 -0.23 5.21
CA LYS A 18 -13.99 1.23 5.08
C LYS A 18 -12.86 1.81 5.94
N PRO A 19 -12.63 1.36 7.19
CA PRO A 19 -11.50 1.84 7.99
C PRO A 19 -10.13 1.56 7.33
N VAL A 20 -9.99 0.39 6.70
CA VAL A 20 -8.76 -0.04 6.01
C VAL A 20 -8.54 0.80 4.76
N GLN A 21 -9.60 1.03 3.96
CA GLN A 21 -9.55 1.91 2.80
C GLN A 21 -9.10 3.34 3.19
N LYS A 22 -9.61 3.87 4.31
CA LYS A 22 -9.20 5.18 4.85
C LYS A 22 -7.72 5.19 5.29
N LYS A 23 -7.26 4.15 6.00
CA LYS A 23 -5.85 3.99 6.40
C LYS A 23 -4.93 3.93 5.17
N PHE A 24 -5.32 3.16 4.15
CA PHE A 24 -4.61 3.11 2.88
C PHE A 24 -4.48 4.50 2.25
N GLY A 25 -5.56 5.28 2.16
CA GLY A 25 -5.50 6.63 1.58
C GLY A 25 -4.47 7.54 2.27
N LYS A 26 -4.42 7.51 3.61
CA LYS A 26 -3.42 8.27 4.39
C LYS A 26 -1.98 7.81 4.08
N LYS A 27 -1.75 6.50 4.08
CA LYS A 27 -0.43 5.91 3.79
C LYS A 27 -0.01 6.12 2.34
N PHE A 28 -0.95 6.08 1.42
CA PHE A 28 -0.70 6.33 0.00
C PHE A 28 -0.29 7.78 -0.24
N ASN A 29 -0.95 8.75 0.40
CA ASN A 29 -0.53 10.15 0.36
C ASN A 29 0.89 10.34 0.92
N LEU A 30 1.24 9.62 1.99
CA LEU A 30 2.60 9.63 2.53
C LEU A 30 3.60 9.01 1.56
N PHE A 31 3.27 7.88 0.94
CA PHE A 31 4.09 7.21 -0.08
C PHE A 31 4.35 8.12 -1.30
N MET A 32 3.35 8.89 -1.73
CA MET A 32 3.50 9.89 -2.79
C MET A 32 4.51 10.99 -2.46
N LYS A 33 4.59 11.38 -1.19
CA LYS A 33 5.51 12.43 -0.72
C LYS A 33 6.90 11.88 -0.38
N ASN A 34 6.95 10.74 0.29
CA ASN A 34 8.18 10.11 0.77
C ASN A 34 8.02 8.59 0.86
N ILE A 35 8.49 7.89 -0.17
CA ILE A 35 8.48 6.43 -0.24
C ILE A 35 9.35 5.76 0.84
N ARG A 36 10.40 6.43 1.33
CA ARG A 36 11.33 5.90 2.34
C ARG A 36 10.88 6.19 3.77
N HIS A 37 9.66 6.71 3.96
CA HIS A 37 9.18 7.01 5.30
C HIS A 37 9.09 5.73 6.15
N PRO A 38 9.63 5.70 7.38
CA PRO A 38 9.76 4.47 8.18
C PRO A 38 8.41 3.80 8.50
N SER A 39 7.35 4.60 8.62
CA SER A 39 5.99 4.07 8.86
C SER A 39 5.40 3.26 7.69
N LEU A 40 5.97 3.36 6.49
CA LEU A 40 5.59 2.55 5.33
C LEU A 40 6.30 1.20 5.32
N ARG A 41 7.42 1.06 6.05
CA ARG A 41 8.25 -0.17 6.11
C ARG A 41 8.44 -0.81 4.73
N VAL A 42 8.78 0.02 3.74
CA VAL A 42 8.93 -0.45 2.36
C VAL A 42 10.09 -1.42 2.29
N LYS A 43 9.84 -2.64 1.81
CA LYS A 43 10.88 -3.64 1.57
C LYS A 43 10.66 -4.35 0.23
N LYS A 44 11.71 -4.99 -0.29
CA LYS A 44 11.59 -5.86 -1.46
C LYS A 44 10.73 -7.06 -1.07
N MET A 45 9.81 -7.44 -1.95
CA MET A 45 8.98 -8.61 -1.73
C MET A 45 9.84 -9.87 -1.97
N GLU A 46 9.86 -10.76 -0.98
CA GLU A 46 10.61 -12.01 -1.10
C GLU A 46 10.03 -12.89 -2.22
N GLY A 47 10.90 -13.61 -2.93
CA GLY A 47 10.49 -14.46 -4.06
C GLY A 47 10.10 -13.73 -5.35
N HIS A 48 10.11 -12.39 -5.38
CA HIS A 48 9.74 -11.61 -6.57
C HIS A 48 10.81 -10.61 -6.99
N LYS A 49 11.20 -10.63 -8.26
CA LYS A 49 12.09 -9.61 -8.84
C LYS A 49 11.31 -8.31 -9.08
N ASN A 50 11.93 -7.17 -8.75
CA ASN A 50 11.39 -5.82 -8.99
C ASN A 50 9.99 -5.57 -8.40
N ARG A 51 9.71 -6.18 -7.24
CA ARG A 51 8.46 -5.96 -6.50
C ARG A 51 8.79 -5.52 -5.08
N TRP A 52 8.01 -4.57 -4.59
CA TRP A 52 8.13 -4.02 -3.24
C TRP A 52 6.77 -4.10 -2.55
N GLU A 53 6.81 -4.24 -1.24
CA GLU A 53 5.65 -4.20 -0.37
C GLU A 53 5.81 -3.08 0.67
N ALA A 54 4.67 -2.52 1.09
CA ALA A 54 4.61 -1.46 2.08
C ALA A 54 3.47 -1.76 3.06
N SER A 55 3.68 -1.48 4.35
CA SER A 55 2.69 -1.70 5.38
C SER A 55 1.67 -0.56 5.44
N ILE A 56 0.38 -0.93 5.42
CA ILE A 56 -0.73 0.00 5.67
C ILE A 56 -1.07 0.07 7.16
N ASP A 57 -1.05 -1.08 7.81
CA ASP A 57 -1.27 -1.23 9.24
C ASP A 57 -0.24 -2.21 9.83
N MET A 58 -0.04 -2.16 11.15
CA MET A 58 0.75 -3.13 11.90
C MET A 58 -0.13 -4.21 12.54
N PHE A 59 -1.37 -3.86 12.89
CA PHE A 59 -2.34 -4.76 13.51
C PHE A 59 -3.63 -4.74 12.68
N TYR A 60 -3.69 -5.63 11.69
CA TYR A 60 -4.94 -5.93 11.01
C TYR A 60 -5.65 -7.00 11.84
N ILE A 61 -6.74 -6.63 12.52
CA ILE A 61 -7.63 -7.52 13.27
C ILE A 61 -8.86 -7.79 12.40
#